data_AF-A0A496R441-F1
#
_entry.id   AF-A0A496R441-F1
#
_cell.length_a   1.000
_cell.length_b   1.000
_cell.length_c   1.000
_cell.angle_alpha   90.00
_cell.angle_beta   90.00
_cell.angle_gamma   90.00
#
_symmetry.space_group_name_H-M   'P 1'
#
loop_
_entity.id
_entity.type
_entity.pdbx_description
1 polymer ?
#
loop_
_entity_poly.entity_id
_entity_poly.type
_entity_poly.pdbx_seq_one_letter_code
_entity_poly.pdbx_strand_id
1 'polypeptide(L)'
;MKKTSVITFLAILVLVIAGCASAPTSAPAAPEAKVSATIDFGPYWTGTVRMEKESNTGLKDNAEAVFYSEWTMGESAGNVYPKSFTSTVTGSEEQMDFLWDKGGDIKAGIYDVVVDVDGMPGTGTIKNLELKKGTEYNIYLSFNAAKVAIDFQTDGDDLYVYPAGTYSKYEDLGRLDNIPEELLINHINSYNENNAIWWLIPAGVPLDIYRTHSNGDAEWFKDYTAKPESFIKNFE
;
A
#
# COMPACT_ATOMS: atom_id res chain seq x y z
N MET A 1 31.48 -55.74 -65.55
CA MET A 1 31.26 -55.76 -64.09
C MET A 1 31.02 -54.31 -63.68
N LYS A 2 29.91 -53.78 -63.17
CA LYS A 2 28.53 -54.18 -62.78
C LYS A 2 27.60 -53.10 -63.41
N LYS A 3 26.61 -53.43 -64.27
CA LYS A 3 25.12 -53.37 -64.04
C LYS A 3 24.70 -52.43 -62.88
N THR A 4 23.76 -51.48 -62.96
CA THR A 4 22.40 -51.41 -63.56
C THR A 4 21.90 -49.95 -63.26
N SER A 5 21.53 -49.11 -64.23
CA SER A 5 20.18 -48.82 -64.77
C SER A 5 19.06 -48.40 -63.78
N VAL A 6 18.54 -47.17 -64.01
CA VAL A 6 17.12 -46.72 -63.97
C VAL A 6 16.52 -46.50 -62.56
N ILE A 7 15.88 -45.38 -62.21
CA ILE A 7 14.47 -45.05 -62.49
C ILE A 7 14.21 -43.53 -62.37
N THR A 8 13.54 -42.99 -63.38
CA THR A 8 12.84 -41.69 -63.44
C THR A 8 11.53 -41.77 -62.64
N PHE A 9 11.21 -40.78 -61.80
CA PHE A 9 9.82 -40.50 -61.44
C PHE A 9 9.56 -38.99 -61.34
N LEU A 10 8.72 -38.54 -62.26
CA LEU A 10 8.06 -37.26 -62.33
C LEU A 10 6.88 -37.29 -61.34
N ALA A 11 6.76 -36.32 -60.44
CA ALA A 11 5.53 -36.05 -59.71
C ALA A 11 5.32 -34.53 -59.61
N ILE A 12 4.41 -34.06 -60.45
CA ILE A 12 3.74 -32.77 -60.36
C ILE A 12 2.72 -32.88 -59.22
N LEU A 13 2.73 -31.97 -58.23
CA LEU A 13 1.48 -31.60 -57.57
C LEU A 13 1.50 -30.15 -57.05
N VAL A 14 0.37 -29.52 -57.36
CA VAL A 14 -0.08 -28.14 -57.27
C VAL A 14 -0.33 -27.66 -55.81
N LEU A 15 -0.05 -26.36 -55.60
CA LEU A 15 -0.59 -25.39 -54.63
C LEU A 15 -1.72 -25.84 -53.68
N VAL A 16 -1.57 -25.52 -52.38
CA VAL A 16 -2.61 -24.81 -51.59
C VAL A 16 -1.96 -23.79 -50.66
N ILE A 17 -2.33 -22.53 -50.84
CA ILE A 17 -2.09 -21.40 -49.95
C ILE A 17 -3.11 -21.49 -48.81
N ALA A 18 -2.64 -21.57 -47.57
CA ALA A 18 -3.36 -21.12 -46.38
C ALA A 18 -2.27 -20.57 -45.45
N GLY A 19 -2.05 -19.26 -45.36
CA GLY A 19 -3.03 -18.37 -44.77
C GLY A 19 -3.01 -18.46 -43.23
N CYS A 20 -1.86 -18.70 -42.59
CA CYS A 20 -1.73 -18.42 -41.15
C CYS A 20 -1.73 -16.90 -40.95
N ALA A 21 -2.94 -16.34 -40.92
CA ALA A 21 -3.19 -15.07 -40.25
C ALA A 21 -2.74 -15.26 -38.79
N SER A 22 -1.58 -14.73 -38.46
CA SER A 22 -1.14 -14.56 -37.08
C SER A 22 -2.15 -13.62 -36.42
N ALA A 23 -3.09 -14.20 -35.66
CA ALA A 23 -3.93 -13.42 -34.78
C ALA A 23 -3.01 -12.60 -33.86
N PRO A 24 -3.26 -11.29 -33.67
CA PRO A 24 -2.51 -10.52 -32.72
C PRO A 24 -2.68 -11.19 -31.35
N THR A 25 -1.57 -11.67 -30.79
CA THR A 25 -1.52 -12.05 -29.39
C THR A 25 -1.87 -10.79 -28.60
N SER A 26 -3.08 -10.74 -28.05
CA SER A 26 -3.44 -9.72 -27.09
C SER A 26 -2.47 -9.86 -25.93
N ALA A 27 -1.53 -8.93 -25.82
CA ALA A 27 -0.77 -8.75 -24.59
C ALA A 27 -1.79 -8.65 -23.43
N PRO A 28 -1.52 -9.26 -22.27
CA PRO A 28 -2.31 -8.97 -21.08
C PRO A 28 -2.40 -7.46 -20.94
N ALA A 29 -3.62 -6.93 -20.87
CA ALA A 29 -3.81 -5.51 -20.64
C ALA A 29 -3.04 -5.17 -19.36
N ALA A 30 -2.16 -4.17 -19.43
CA ALA A 30 -1.48 -3.66 -18.25
C ALA A 30 -2.56 -3.34 -17.20
N PRO A 31 -2.38 -3.72 -15.93
CA PRO A 31 -3.39 -3.50 -14.90
C PRO A 31 -3.77 -2.01 -14.88
N GLU A 32 -5.06 -1.74 -15.09
CA GLU A 32 -5.59 -0.38 -15.04
C GLU A 32 -5.57 0.11 -13.59
N ALA A 33 -4.50 0.81 -13.22
CA ALA A 33 -4.40 1.50 -11.93
C ALA A 33 -5.39 2.66 -11.90
N LYS A 34 -6.54 2.46 -11.25
CA LYS A 34 -7.47 3.54 -10.92
C LYS A 34 -7.13 4.06 -9.51
N VAL A 35 -6.84 5.35 -9.40
CA VAL A 35 -6.76 6.05 -8.12
C VAL A 35 -8.16 6.60 -7.84
N SER A 36 -8.91 6.00 -6.92
CA SER A 36 -10.33 6.36 -6.75
C SER A 36 -10.79 6.73 -5.35
N ALA A 37 -9.92 6.67 -4.33
CA ALA A 37 -10.31 7.07 -2.98
C ALA A 37 -9.14 7.67 -2.20
N THR A 38 -9.45 8.65 -1.34
CA THR A 38 -8.57 9.09 -0.26
C THR A 38 -8.80 8.20 0.96
N ILE A 39 -7.73 7.97 1.72
CA ILE A 39 -7.82 7.31 3.03
C ILE A 39 -7.40 8.31 4.08
N ASP A 40 -8.19 8.39 5.14
CA ASP A 40 -8.01 9.31 6.26
C ASP A 40 -7.89 8.47 7.54
N PHE A 41 -6.73 8.54 8.21
CA PHE A 41 -6.44 7.96 9.52
C PHE A 41 -6.30 9.08 10.57
N GLY A 42 -7.04 10.17 10.40
CA GLY A 42 -6.99 11.35 11.24
C GLY A 42 -6.12 12.48 10.66
N PRO A 43 -5.81 13.50 11.46
CA PRO A 43 -5.32 14.79 10.96
C PRO A 43 -3.92 14.76 10.33
N TYR A 44 -3.13 13.71 10.56
CA TYR A 44 -1.74 13.62 10.10
C TYR A 44 -1.50 12.51 9.07
N TRP A 45 -2.19 11.38 9.20
CA TRP A 45 -2.02 10.23 8.32
C TRP A 45 -3.07 10.25 7.22
N THR A 46 -2.64 10.62 6.01
CA THR A 46 -3.48 10.63 4.82
C THR A 46 -2.84 9.79 3.71
N GLY A 47 -3.67 9.32 2.78
CA GLY A 47 -3.20 8.50 1.67
C GLY A 47 -4.19 8.42 0.52
N THR A 48 -3.80 7.65 -0.49
CA THR A 48 -4.60 7.35 -1.68
C THR A 48 -4.74 5.85 -1.85
N VAL A 49 -5.84 5.41 -2.46
CA VAL A 49 -6.05 4.02 -2.86
C VAL A 49 -5.67 3.85 -4.33
N ARG A 50 -4.83 2.86 -4.61
CA ARG A 50 -4.55 2.34 -5.95
C ARG A 50 -5.06 0.90 -6.03
N MET A 51 -5.65 0.52 -7.16
CA MET A 51 -6.18 -0.83 -7.36
C MET A 51 -5.57 -1.46 -8.60
N GLU A 52 -5.09 -2.68 -8.47
CA GLU A 52 -4.85 -3.59 -9.59
C GLU A 52 -5.98 -4.61 -9.62
N LYS A 53 -6.34 -5.06 -10.82
CA LYS A 53 -7.48 -5.98 -11.02
C LYS A 53 -7.21 -7.00 -12.10
N GLU A 54 -7.73 -8.19 -11.90
CA GLU A 54 -7.71 -9.28 -12.89
C GLU A 54 -9.09 -9.94 -12.95
N SER A 55 -9.47 -10.46 -14.12
CA SER A 55 -10.75 -11.17 -14.26
C SER A 55 -10.60 -12.62 -13.82
N ASN A 56 -11.45 -13.05 -12.89
CA ASN A 56 -11.58 -14.44 -12.47
C ASN A 56 -13.04 -14.90 -12.56
N THR A 57 -13.33 -15.74 -13.56
CA THR A 57 -14.67 -16.29 -13.78
C THR A 57 -15.13 -17.29 -12.70
N GLY A 58 -14.22 -17.80 -11.88
CA GLY A 58 -14.49 -18.72 -10.77
C GLY A 58 -15.23 -18.09 -9.59
N LEU A 59 -15.11 -16.77 -9.42
CA LEU A 59 -15.72 -16.03 -8.30
C LEU A 59 -17.25 -15.86 -8.41
N LYS A 60 -17.88 -16.33 -9.50
CA LYS A 60 -19.32 -16.23 -9.73
C LYS A 60 -19.80 -14.78 -9.54
N ASP A 61 -20.68 -14.52 -8.57
CA ASP A 61 -21.28 -13.21 -8.25
C ASP A 61 -20.42 -12.35 -7.30
N ASN A 62 -19.29 -12.88 -6.83
CA ASN A 62 -18.39 -12.22 -5.90
C ASN A 62 -17.23 -11.51 -6.62
N ALA A 63 -16.53 -10.71 -5.83
CA ALA A 63 -15.18 -10.21 -6.07
C ALA A 63 -14.26 -10.75 -4.97
N GLU A 64 -12.98 -10.92 -5.28
CA GLU A 64 -11.95 -11.15 -4.27
C GLU A 64 -11.19 -9.84 -4.07
N ALA A 65 -10.98 -9.41 -2.83
CA ALA A 65 -10.32 -8.15 -2.52
C ALA A 65 -9.21 -8.36 -1.50
N VAL A 66 -8.02 -7.89 -1.88
CA VAL A 66 -6.77 -8.11 -1.16
C VAL A 66 -6.12 -6.78 -0.80
N PHE A 67 -6.00 -6.46 0.50
CA PHE A 67 -5.49 -5.17 0.96
C PHE A 67 -4.00 -5.21 1.33
N TYR A 68 -3.27 -4.21 0.83
CA TYR A 68 -1.87 -3.94 1.10
C TYR A 68 -1.71 -2.49 1.51
N SER A 69 -0.68 -2.17 2.28
CA SER A 69 -0.28 -0.78 2.49
C SER A 69 1.12 -0.55 1.98
N GLU A 70 1.32 0.63 1.41
CA GLU A 70 2.59 1.07 0.88
C GLU A 70 2.83 2.54 1.28
N TRP A 71 4.08 2.92 1.44
CA TRP A 71 4.47 4.31 1.75
C TRP A 71 5.25 4.93 0.59
N THR A 72 5.94 4.07 -0.15
CA THR A 72 6.40 4.29 -1.52
C THR A 72 5.91 3.13 -2.38
N MET A 73 5.69 3.35 -3.67
CA MET A 73 5.24 2.30 -4.59
C MET A 73 6.09 1.03 -4.47
N GLY A 74 5.42 -0.08 -4.12
CA GLY A 74 6.04 -1.40 -3.97
C GLY A 74 6.74 -1.65 -2.62
N GLU A 75 6.76 -0.67 -1.72
CA GLU A 75 7.38 -0.82 -0.40
C GLU A 75 6.30 -0.89 0.68
N SER A 76 6.24 -2.05 1.35
CA SER A 76 5.25 -2.33 2.38
C SER A 76 5.32 -1.30 3.50
N ALA A 77 4.18 -0.66 3.82
CA ALA A 77 4.09 0.20 5.00
C ALA A 77 3.73 -0.61 6.24
N GLY A 78 2.92 -1.67 6.14
CA GLY A 78 2.51 -2.52 7.26
C GLY A 78 1.51 -3.58 6.81
N ASN A 79 0.91 -4.29 7.77
CA ASN A 79 -0.19 -5.21 7.48
C ASN A 79 -1.53 -4.46 7.52
N VAL A 80 -2.41 -4.72 6.55
CA VAL A 80 -3.74 -4.10 6.49
C VAL A 80 -4.81 -5.09 6.90
N TYR A 81 -5.68 -4.72 7.83
CA TYR A 81 -6.76 -5.55 8.31
C TYR A 81 -8.10 -4.87 8.00
N PRO A 82 -8.82 -5.28 6.93
CA PRO A 82 -10.15 -4.75 6.69
C PRO A 82 -11.11 -5.23 7.78
N LYS A 83 -11.92 -4.30 8.31
CA LYS A 83 -12.78 -4.53 9.49
C LYS A 83 -14.24 -4.62 9.15
N SER A 84 -14.72 -3.77 8.25
CA SER A 84 -16.13 -3.75 7.84
C SER A 84 -16.30 -3.17 6.45
N PHE A 85 -17.33 -3.65 5.77
CA PHE A 85 -17.73 -3.21 4.43
C PHE A 85 -19.18 -2.75 4.50
N THR A 86 -19.41 -1.44 4.44
CA THR A 86 -20.77 -0.89 4.39
C THR A 86 -21.15 -0.57 2.96
N SER A 87 -22.18 -1.22 2.43
CA SER A 87 -22.69 -0.93 1.09
C SER A 87 -23.19 0.51 1.02
N THR A 88 -22.66 1.29 0.07
CA THR A 88 -23.07 2.69 -0.12
C THR A 88 -24.46 2.81 -0.74
N VAL A 89 -24.98 1.72 -1.31
CA VAL A 89 -26.31 1.65 -1.93
C VAL A 89 -27.38 1.34 -0.90
N THR A 90 -27.12 0.41 0.02
CA THR A 90 -28.12 -0.09 0.98
C THR A 90 -27.89 0.43 2.40
N GLY A 91 -26.71 0.97 2.70
CA GLY A 91 -26.29 1.36 4.05
C GLY A 91 -26.08 0.19 5.01
N SER A 92 -26.12 -1.04 4.52
CA SER A 92 -25.96 -2.25 5.34
C SER A 92 -24.53 -2.76 5.29
N GLU A 93 -24.06 -3.34 6.39
CA GLU A 93 -22.79 -4.04 6.44
C GLU A 93 -22.90 -5.38 5.67
N GLU A 94 -21.96 -5.63 4.78
CA GLU A 94 -21.80 -6.90 4.07
C GLU A 94 -20.62 -7.67 4.67
N GLN A 95 -20.81 -8.98 4.85
CA GLN A 95 -19.78 -9.85 5.42
C GLN A 95 -18.82 -10.32 4.32
N MET A 96 -17.52 -10.17 4.56
CA MET A 96 -16.45 -10.76 3.76
C MET A 96 -16.15 -12.17 4.24
N ASP A 97 -15.99 -13.10 3.31
CA ASP A 97 -15.46 -14.44 3.57
C ASP A 97 -13.93 -14.40 3.48
N PHE A 98 -13.29 -14.29 4.64
CA PHE A 98 -11.85 -14.09 4.74
C PHE A 98 -11.07 -15.34 4.32
N LEU A 99 -10.17 -15.18 3.36
CA LEU A 99 -9.28 -16.25 2.89
C LEU A 99 -7.89 -16.18 3.55
N TRP A 100 -7.50 -14.99 4.00
CA TRP A 100 -6.21 -14.68 4.64
C TRP A 100 -6.37 -13.37 5.44
N ASP A 101 -5.42 -13.05 6.33
CA ASP A 101 -5.60 -11.99 7.35
C ASP A 101 -5.88 -10.58 6.83
N LYS A 102 -5.71 -10.36 5.53
CA LYS A 102 -5.72 -9.04 4.90
C LYS A 102 -6.81 -8.94 3.80
N GLY A 103 -7.69 -9.96 3.64
CA GLY A 103 -8.83 -9.92 2.71
C GLY A 103 -9.47 -11.27 2.35
N GLY A 104 -10.26 -11.29 1.26
CA GLY A 104 -11.04 -12.47 0.86
C GLY A 104 -12.18 -12.15 -0.12
N ASP A 105 -13.18 -13.04 -0.14
CA ASP A 105 -14.32 -12.97 -1.05
C ASP A 105 -15.44 -12.09 -0.48
N ILE A 106 -16.01 -11.24 -1.32
CA ILE A 106 -17.17 -10.42 -0.97
C ILE A 106 -18.10 -10.29 -2.17
N LYS A 107 -19.40 -10.10 -1.92
CA LYS A 107 -20.34 -9.80 -2.99
C LYS A 107 -19.90 -8.56 -3.79
N ALA A 108 -20.12 -8.55 -5.10
CA ALA A 108 -19.87 -7.36 -5.90
C ALA A 108 -20.76 -6.18 -5.47
N GLY A 109 -20.20 -4.98 -5.42
CA GLY A 109 -20.88 -3.80 -4.91
C GLY A 109 -19.99 -2.56 -4.81
N ILE A 110 -20.51 -1.52 -4.15
CA ILE A 110 -19.78 -0.29 -3.83
C ILE A 110 -19.80 -0.13 -2.31
N TYR A 111 -18.62 0.03 -1.70
CA TYR A 111 -18.44 -0.08 -0.26
C TYR A 111 -17.70 1.11 0.34
N ASP A 112 -18.16 1.57 1.51
CA ASP A 112 -17.30 2.24 2.46
C ASP A 112 -16.62 1.17 3.31
N VAL A 113 -15.28 1.16 3.31
CA VAL A 113 -14.47 0.12 3.98
C VAL A 113 -13.69 0.74 5.13
N VAL A 114 -13.83 0.18 6.31
CA VAL A 114 -12.99 0.51 7.47
C VAL A 114 -11.81 -0.46 7.51
N VAL A 115 -10.61 0.07 7.68
CA VAL A 115 -9.36 -0.71 7.72
C VAL A 115 -8.51 -0.30 8.92
N ASP A 116 -7.80 -1.25 9.51
CA ASP A 116 -6.70 -0.97 10.43
C ASP A 116 -5.38 -1.24 9.71
N VAL A 117 -4.32 -0.54 10.10
CA VAL A 117 -2.97 -0.84 9.66
C VAL A 117 -2.09 -1.05 10.89
N ASP A 118 -1.39 -2.19 10.92
CA ASP A 118 -0.45 -2.50 12.00
C ASP A 118 0.53 -1.33 12.20
N GLY A 119 0.71 -0.90 13.45
CA GLY A 119 1.58 0.22 13.84
C GLY A 119 1.06 1.63 13.51
N MET A 120 -0.13 1.79 12.95
CA MET A 120 -0.79 3.09 12.87
C MET A 120 -1.88 3.24 13.95
N PRO A 121 -1.97 4.40 14.62
CA PRO A 121 -3.05 4.63 15.56
C PRO A 121 -4.39 4.80 14.82
N GLY A 122 -5.42 4.11 15.31
CA GLY A 122 -6.79 4.27 14.84
C GLY A 122 -7.15 3.47 13.59
N THR A 123 -8.25 3.87 12.94
CA THR A 123 -8.79 3.19 11.75
C THR A 123 -8.89 4.17 10.59
N GLY A 124 -8.70 3.66 9.39
CA GLY A 124 -8.83 4.40 8.14
C GLY A 124 -10.14 4.07 7.45
N THR A 125 -10.69 5.02 6.71
CA THR A 125 -11.89 4.76 5.88
C THR A 125 -11.60 4.98 4.40
N ILE A 126 -11.86 3.95 3.60
CA ILE A 126 -11.91 4.02 2.13
C ILE A 126 -13.36 4.28 1.74
N LYS A 127 -13.63 5.35 1.00
CA LYS A 127 -14.99 5.69 0.55
C LYS A 127 -15.26 5.19 -0.87
N ASN A 128 -16.45 4.64 -1.10
CA ASN A 128 -16.95 4.25 -2.42
C ASN A 128 -16.02 3.28 -3.20
N LEU A 129 -15.43 2.30 -2.53
CA LEU A 129 -14.66 1.22 -3.15
C LEU A 129 -15.58 0.35 -4.02
N GLU A 130 -15.39 0.39 -5.34
CA GLU A 130 -16.18 -0.38 -6.31
C GLU A 130 -15.52 -1.74 -6.60
N LEU A 131 -16.22 -2.82 -6.26
CA LEU A 131 -15.81 -4.21 -6.49
C LEU A 131 -16.76 -4.89 -7.47
N LYS A 132 -16.23 -5.36 -8.59
CA LYS A 132 -17.02 -5.95 -9.68
C LYS A 132 -17.03 -7.47 -9.61
N LYS A 133 -18.16 -8.03 -10.04
CA LYS A 133 -18.37 -9.46 -10.21
C LYS A 133 -17.24 -10.10 -11.03
N GLY A 134 -16.74 -11.25 -10.60
CA GLY A 134 -15.77 -12.05 -11.34
C GLY A 134 -14.41 -11.36 -11.49
N THR A 135 -14.02 -10.58 -10.47
CA THR A 135 -12.80 -9.78 -10.50
C THR A 135 -12.04 -9.95 -9.18
N GLU A 136 -10.74 -10.20 -9.29
CA GLU A 136 -9.79 -10.15 -8.18
C GLU A 136 -9.18 -8.75 -8.12
N TYR A 137 -8.96 -8.25 -6.91
CA TYR A 137 -8.42 -6.92 -6.66
C TYR A 137 -7.25 -6.96 -5.69
N ASN A 138 -6.11 -6.38 -6.09
CA ASN A 138 -5.08 -5.96 -5.15
C ASN A 138 -5.27 -4.46 -4.88
N ILE A 139 -5.61 -4.13 -3.63
CA ILE A 139 -5.94 -2.78 -3.16
C ILE A 139 -4.77 -2.27 -2.33
N TYR A 140 -4.07 -1.27 -2.85
CA TYR A 140 -2.91 -0.66 -2.23
C TYR A 140 -3.32 0.65 -1.54
N LEU A 141 -3.09 0.72 -0.23
CA LEU A 141 -3.24 1.92 0.58
C LEU A 141 -1.89 2.66 0.59
N SER A 142 -1.75 3.64 -0.30
CA SER A 142 -0.52 4.41 -0.46
C SER A 142 -0.52 5.63 0.47
N PHE A 143 0.32 5.62 1.50
CA PHE A 143 0.42 6.70 2.49
C PHE A 143 1.31 7.84 2.00
N ASN A 144 0.94 9.08 2.34
CA ASN A 144 1.84 10.22 2.23
C ASN A 144 2.80 10.24 3.43
N ALA A 145 3.82 9.38 3.36
CA ALA A 145 4.73 9.12 4.46
C ALA A 145 6.20 9.16 4.02
N ALA A 146 7.09 9.21 5.01
CA ALA A 146 8.52 9.25 4.80
C ALA A 146 9.26 8.49 5.90
N LYS A 147 10.45 7.99 5.58
CA LYS A 147 11.42 7.58 6.59
C LYS A 147 11.78 8.77 7.46
N VAL A 148 11.85 8.57 8.77
CA VAL A 148 12.52 9.56 9.62
C VAL A 148 14.01 9.61 9.24
N ALA A 149 14.49 10.78 8.83
CA ALA A 149 15.89 11.00 8.45
C ALA A 149 16.71 11.46 9.68
N ILE A 150 16.54 10.75 10.80
CA ILE A 150 17.25 10.97 12.06
C ILE A 150 17.83 9.62 12.47
N ASP A 151 19.14 9.48 12.35
CA ASP A 151 19.81 8.20 12.59
C ASP A 151 19.85 7.85 14.09
N PHE A 152 19.44 6.61 14.41
CA PHE A 152 19.70 6.00 15.71
C PHE A 152 21.20 5.74 15.87
N GLN A 153 21.76 6.10 17.02
CA GLN A 153 23.20 5.92 17.28
C GLN A 153 23.48 4.64 18.06
N THR A 154 22.57 4.25 18.95
CA THR A 154 22.71 3.09 19.83
C THR A 154 21.38 2.39 20.10
N ASP A 155 21.46 1.12 20.49
CA ASP A 155 20.32 0.39 21.05
C ASP A 155 19.80 1.10 22.31
N GLY A 156 18.49 1.35 22.36
CA GLY A 156 17.83 2.12 23.41
C GLY A 156 17.64 3.61 23.09
N ASP A 157 17.92 4.04 21.86
CA ASP A 157 17.46 5.34 21.37
C ASP A 157 15.96 5.26 20.97
N ASP A 158 15.22 6.33 21.27
CA ASP A 158 13.80 6.48 20.90
C ASP A 158 13.54 7.83 20.21
N LEU A 159 12.54 7.84 19.33
CA LEU A 159 11.97 9.04 18.71
C LEU A 159 10.47 9.09 18.98
N TYR A 160 10.02 10.18 19.58
CA TYR A 160 8.62 10.49 19.80
C TYR A 160 8.21 11.62 18.86
N VAL A 161 7.19 11.37 18.05
CA VAL A 161 6.76 12.27 16.99
C VAL A 161 5.47 12.95 17.41
N TYR A 162 5.48 14.28 17.41
CA TYR A 162 4.37 15.12 17.84
C TYR A 162 3.96 16.13 16.76
N PRO A 163 2.75 16.72 16.87
CA PRO A 163 2.37 17.85 16.07
C PRO A 163 3.30 19.05 16.28
N ALA A 164 3.53 19.85 15.24
CA ALA A 164 4.28 21.10 15.37
C ALA A 164 3.67 22.03 16.44
N GLY A 165 4.55 22.69 17.21
CA GLY A 165 4.17 23.58 18.31
C GLY A 165 3.94 22.86 19.64
N THR A 166 4.06 21.53 19.68
CA THR A 166 4.02 20.75 20.92
C THR A 166 5.16 21.15 21.83
N TYR A 167 6.38 21.29 21.31
CA TYR A 167 7.53 21.70 22.12
C TYR A 167 7.27 23.04 22.82
N SER A 168 6.95 24.09 22.06
CA SER A 168 6.76 25.44 22.61
C SER A 168 5.65 25.48 23.66
N LYS A 169 4.52 24.81 23.39
CA LYS A 169 3.39 24.74 24.33
C LYS A 169 3.80 24.13 25.67
N TYR A 170 4.55 23.03 25.67
CA TYR A 170 4.90 22.31 26.90
C TYR A 170 6.15 22.87 27.58
N GLU A 171 7.06 23.51 26.84
CA GLU A 171 8.14 24.31 27.39
C GLU A 171 7.59 25.50 28.19
N ASP A 172 6.64 26.26 27.63
CA ASP A 172 6.01 27.41 28.31
C ASP A 172 5.30 27.02 29.61
N LEU A 173 4.84 25.76 29.70
CA LEU A 173 4.20 25.21 30.89
C LEU A 173 5.20 24.60 31.89
N GLY A 174 6.47 24.45 31.52
CA GLY A 174 7.47 23.71 32.30
C GLY A 174 7.14 22.23 32.44
N ARG A 175 6.59 21.61 31.39
CA ARG A 175 6.03 20.23 31.39
C ARG A 175 6.47 19.41 30.18
N LEU A 176 7.69 19.60 29.69
CA LEU A 176 8.25 18.79 28.60
C LEU A 176 8.37 17.30 28.97
N ASP A 177 8.42 16.99 30.26
CA ASP A 177 8.44 15.63 30.82
C ASP A 177 7.04 15.00 30.93
N ASN A 178 5.97 15.72 30.57
CA ASN A 178 4.59 15.30 30.80
C ASN A 178 3.69 15.71 29.63
N ILE A 179 4.11 15.33 28.43
CA ILE A 179 3.32 15.45 27.20
C ILE A 179 2.37 14.24 27.13
N PRO A 180 1.06 14.46 26.96
CA PRO A 180 0.08 13.38 26.89
C PRO A 180 0.31 12.43 25.72
N GLU A 181 0.12 11.13 25.95
CA GLU A 181 0.29 10.07 24.95
C GLU A 181 -0.69 10.21 23.78
N GLU A 182 -1.88 10.80 24.00
CA GLU A 182 -2.85 11.01 22.92
C GLU A 182 -2.39 12.00 21.83
N LEU A 183 -1.33 12.77 22.11
CA LEU A 183 -0.71 13.66 21.11
C LEU A 183 0.36 12.95 20.28
N LEU A 184 0.77 11.75 20.69
CA LEU A 184 1.82 10.99 20.03
C LEU A 184 1.32 10.50 18.66
N ILE A 185 1.95 11.01 17.60
CA ILE A 185 1.66 10.60 16.22
C ILE A 185 2.31 9.25 15.94
N ASN A 186 3.55 9.07 16.39
CA ASN A 186 4.28 7.81 16.29
C ASN A 186 5.39 7.72 17.36
N HIS A 187 5.79 6.50 17.70
CA HIS A 187 6.94 6.18 18.56
C HIS A 187 7.84 5.15 17.86
N ILE A 188 9.05 5.58 17.56
CA ILE A 188 10.06 4.82 16.85
C ILE A 188 11.16 4.49 17.85
N ASN A 189 11.64 3.26 17.88
CA ASN A 189 12.76 2.86 18.73
C ASN A 189 13.74 1.97 17.97
N SER A 190 14.96 1.88 18.50
CA SER A 190 16.02 1.08 17.87
C SER A 190 15.67 -0.41 17.71
N TYR A 191 14.67 -0.93 18.43
CA TYR A 191 14.25 -2.33 18.36
C TYR A 191 13.18 -2.58 17.29
N ASN A 192 12.39 -1.57 16.92
CA ASN A 192 11.31 -1.66 15.94
C ASN A 192 11.66 -1.11 14.55
N GLU A 193 12.88 -0.59 14.34
CA GLU A 193 13.36 -0.07 13.05
C GLU A 193 13.29 -1.09 11.90
N ASN A 194 13.28 -2.39 12.21
CA ASN A 194 13.19 -3.45 11.21
C ASN A 194 11.75 -3.68 10.69
N ASN A 195 10.73 -3.11 11.33
CA ASN A 195 9.36 -3.14 10.83
C ASN A 195 9.00 -1.78 10.22
N ALA A 196 8.81 -1.79 8.90
CA ALA A 196 8.56 -0.64 8.04
C ALA A 196 7.68 0.44 8.70
N ILE A 197 6.51 0.07 9.21
CA ILE A 197 5.51 1.03 9.71
C ILE A 197 6.05 1.91 10.83
N TRP A 198 6.89 1.35 11.71
CA TRP A 198 7.25 2.01 12.96
C TRP A 198 8.25 3.12 12.75
N TRP A 199 8.99 3.14 11.64
CA TRP A 199 9.92 4.21 11.32
C TRP A 199 9.38 5.25 10.31
N LEU A 200 8.09 5.14 9.96
CA LEU A 200 7.43 6.10 9.09
C LEU A 200 6.84 7.25 9.88
N ILE A 201 6.89 8.44 9.29
CA ILE A 201 6.21 9.64 9.79
C ILE A 201 5.42 10.31 8.67
N PRO A 202 4.39 11.12 9.00
CA PRO A 202 3.68 11.92 8.01
C PRO A 202 4.63 12.82 7.22
N ALA A 203 4.48 12.83 5.90
CA ALA A 203 5.33 13.62 5.01
C ALA A 203 4.69 14.94 4.60
N GLY A 204 5.52 15.97 4.40
CA GLY A 204 5.08 17.28 3.90
C GLY A 204 4.32 18.14 4.92
N VAL A 205 4.25 17.73 6.19
CA VAL A 205 3.71 18.51 7.30
C VAL A 205 4.81 18.77 8.34
N PRO A 206 4.79 19.92 9.03
CA PRO A 206 5.72 20.19 10.11
C PRO A 206 5.38 19.36 11.35
N LEU A 207 6.40 18.83 12.01
CA LEU A 207 6.34 17.97 13.19
C LEU A 207 7.36 18.43 14.23
N ASP A 208 7.10 18.15 15.50
CA ASP A 208 8.11 18.25 16.56
C ASP A 208 8.54 16.82 16.93
N ILE A 209 9.84 16.52 16.86
CA ILE A 209 10.39 15.20 17.18
C ILE A 209 11.26 15.31 18.42
N TYR A 210 10.95 14.51 19.43
CA TYR A 210 11.76 14.35 20.63
C TYR A 210 12.57 13.07 20.52
N ARG A 211 13.90 13.20 20.61
CA ARG A 211 14.83 12.08 20.64
C ARG A 211 15.34 11.87 22.05
N THR A 212 15.28 10.64 22.54
CA THR A 212 16.02 10.22 23.74
C THR A 212 17.12 9.26 23.34
N HIS A 213 18.28 9.43 23.95
CA HIS A 213 19.43 8.56 23.77
C HIS A 213 19.53 7.57 24.93
N SER A 214 20.12 6.40 24.66
CA SER A 214 20.36 5.36 25.66
C SER A 214 21.17 5.83 26.89
N ASN A 215 21.95 6.90 26.75
CA ASN A 215 22.77 7.50 27.81
C ASN A 215 22.00 8.52 28.68
N GLY A 216 20.73 8.79 28.38
CA GLY A 216 19.88 9.76 29.08
C GLY A 216 19.91 11.18 28.49
N ASP A 217 20.71 11.44 27.46
CA ASP A 217 20.66 12.70 26.71
C ASP A 217 19.38 12.76 25.87
N ALA A 218 18.93 13.98 25.56
CA ALA A 218 17.75 14.18 24.72
C ALA A 218 17.83 15.45 23.88
N GLU A 219 17.20 15.41 22.71
CA GLU A 219 17.20 16.50 21.73
C GLU A 219 15.80 16.70 21.13
N TRP A 220 15.48 17.94 20.76
CA TRP A 220 14.25 18.28 20.06
C TRP A 220 14.54 18.81 18.66
N PHE A 221 13.90 18.19 17.66
CA PHE A 221 13.85 18.65 16.28
C PHE A 221 12.51 19.34 16.05
N LYS A 222 12.52 20.67 15.99
CA LYS A 222 11.30 21.49 15.87
C LYS A 222 11.00 21.82 14.42
N ASP A 223 9.72 21.92 14.08
CA ASP A 223 9.25 22.21 12.72
C ASP A 223 9.87 21.26 11.66
N TYR A 224 10.21 20.03 12.07
CA TYR A 224 10.80 19.02 11.22
C TYR A 224 9.78 18.63 10.14
N THR A 225 10.14 18.77 8.87
CA THR A 225 9.28 18.38 7.75
C THR A 225 9.94 17.23 6.99
N ALA A 226 9.33 16.05 7.06
CA ALA A 226 9.80 14.88 6.33
C ALA A 226 9.49 15.03 4.84
N LYS A 227 10.41 14.57 3.99
CA LYS A 227 10.21 14.56 2.53
C LYS A 227 9.57 13.23 2.12
N PRO A 228 8.45 13.24 1.39
CA PRO A 228 7.81 12.00 0.97
C PRO A 228 8.74 11.21 0.05
N GLU A 229 8.85 9.91 0.28
CA GLU A 229 9.76 9.06 -0.50
C GLU A 229 9.30 8.80 -1.94
N SER A 230 8.01 8.99 -2.23
CA SER A 230 7.50 9.12 -3.59
C SER A 230 8.16 10.27 -4.39
N PHE A 231 8.84 11.19 -3.71
CA PHE A 231 9.64 12.26 -4.30
C PHE A 231 11.12 11.88 -4.52
N ILE A 232 11.64 10.82 -3.91
CA ILE A 232 13.07 10.45 -3.99
C ILE A 232 13.34 9.59 -5.24
N LYS A 233 12.43 8.69 -5.63
CA LYS A 233 12.59 7.84 -6.83
C LYS A 233 12.50 8.59 -8.18
N ASN A 234 12.22 9.90 -8.17
CA ASN A 234 12.23 10.75 -9.38
C ASN A 234 13.49 11.64 -9.49
N PHE A 235 14.44 11.55 -8.55
CA PHE A 235 15.67 12.37 -8.53
C PHE A 235 16.97 11.56 -8.36
N GLU A 236 16.95 10.25 -8.60
CA GLU A 236 18.15 9.42 -8.81
C GLU A 236 18.29 8.97 -10.26
#